data_AF-F0J8V3-F1
#
_entry.id   AF-F0J8V3-F1
#
_cell.length_a   1.000
_cell.length_b   1.000
_cell.length_c   1.000
_cell.angle_alpha   90.00
_cell.angle_beta   90.00
_cell.angle_gamma   90.00
#
_symmetry.space_group_name_H-M   'P 1'
#
loop_
_entity.id
_entity.type
_entity.pdbx_description
1 polymer ?
#
loop_
_entity_poly.entity_id
_entity_poly.type
_entity_poly.pdbx_seq_one_letter_code
_entity_poly.pdbx_strand_id
1 'polypeptide(L)'
;MSARALETGSKLPPLVPGKLRLYSMRFCPFAQRALLVLKAKGIDHEVVNVNLRNRPEWYNEVLPSGTVPVLYQDDKVISGSMPIAEYLEEAYPQPRLLPTDPYL
;
A
#
# COMPACT_ATOMS: atom_id res chain seq x y z
N MET A 1 -17.38 -5.13 -5.13
CA MET A 1 -16.75 -6.32 -5.74
C MET A 1 -15.28 -6.36 -5.35
N SER A 2 -14.73 -7.51 -4.93
CA SER A 2 -13.32 -7.64 -4.56
C SER A 2 -12.45 -7.70 -5.82
N ALA A 3 -11.48 -6.78 -5.97
CA ALA A 3 -10.58 -6.78 -7.11
C ALA A 3 -9.72 -8.06 -7.14
N ARG A 4 -9.66 -8.71 -8.31
CA ARG A 4 -8.82 -9.89 -8.57
C ARG A 4 -7.34 -9.53 -8.39
N ALA A 5 -6.53 -10.46 -7.90
CA ALA A 5 -5.09 -10.28 -7.80
C ALA A 5 -4.44 -10.38 -9.20
N LEU A 6 -3.53 -9.46 -9.52
CA LEU A 6 -2.72 -9.50 -10.72
C LEU A 6 -1.68 -10.62 -10.60
N GLU A 7 -1.56 -11.39 -11.66
CA GLU A 7 -0.73 -12.59 -11.73
C GLU A 7 0.04 -12.63 -13.05
N THR A 8 0.80 -13.69 -13.31
CA THR A 8 1.54 -13.89 -14.58
C THR A 8 0.68 -13.57 -15.81
N GLY A 9 1.24 -12.79 -16.74
CA GLY A 9 0.55 -12.25 -17.91
C GLY A 9 -0.34 -11.02 -17.67
N SER A 10 -0.54 -10.59 -16.41
CA SER A 10 -1.30 -9.38 -16.10
C SER A 10 -0.48 -8.13 -16.37
N LYS A 11 -1.05 -7.17 -17.08
CA LYS A 11 -0.42 -5.85 -17.30
C LYS A 11 -0.43 -5.02 -16.02
N LEU A 12 0.62 -4.22 -15.81
CA LEU A 12 0.68 -3.24 -14.74
C LEU A 12 -0.33 -2.11 -15.03
N PRO A 13 -1.29 -1.83 -14.13
CA PRO A 13 -2.17 -0.68 -14.31
C PRO A 13 -1.35 0.62 -14.28
N PRO A 14 -1.65 1.62 -15.13
CA PRO A 14 -0.94 2.90 -15.11
C PRO A 14 -1.20 3.63 -13.78
N LEU A 15 -0.20 4.34 -13.26
CA LEU A 15 -0.39 5.21 -12.09
C LEU A 15 -1.31 6.38 -12.44
N VAL A 16 -2.11 6.81 -11.47
CA VAL A 16 -2.92 8.04 -11.59
C VAL A 16 -2.15 9.15 -10.87
N PRO A 17 -1.74 10.24 -11.55
CA PRO A 17 -0.97 11.31 -10.94
C PRO A 17 -1.62 11.86 -9.67
N GLY A 18 -0.81 12.04 -8.61
CA GLY A 18 -1.23 12.53 -7.30
C GLY A 18 -2.04 11.54 -6.46
N LYS A 19 -2.49 10.41 -7.01
CA LYS A 19 -3.28 9.41 -6.28
C LYS A 19 -2.37 8.35 -5.65
N LEU A 20 -2.63 8.05 -4.38
CA LEU A 20 -1.94 6.98 -3.68
C LEU A 20 -2.36 5.61 -4.22
N ARG A 21 -1.38 4.74 -4.45
CA ARG A 21 -1.59 3.33 -4.76
C ARG A 21 -0.91 2.45 -3.74
N LEU A 22 -1.67 1.52 -3.16
CA LEU A 22 -1.15 0.47 -2.30
C LEU A 22 -1.12 -0.86 -3.07
N TYR A 23 0.08 -1.39 -3.31
CA TYR A 23 0.23 -2.79 -3.71
C TYR A 23 0.03 -3.67 -2.48
N SER A 24 -0.90 -4.61 -2.60
CA SER A 24 -1.42 -5.41 -1.49
C SER A 24 -1.60 -6.87 -1.90
N MET A 25 -1.97 -7.70 -0.93
CA MET A 25 -2.52 -9.01 -1.14
C MET A 25 -3.61 -9.20 -0.09
N ARG A 26 -4.82 -9.60 -0.51
CA ARG A 26 -6.04 -9.57 0.31
C ARG A 26 -5.93 -10.24 1.69
N PHE A 27 -5.09 -11.26 1.82
CA PHE A 27 -4.91 -12.03 3.04
C PHE A 27 -3.58 -11.71 3.75
N CYS A 28 -2.87 -10.65 3.33
CA CYS A 28 -1.64 -10.23 3.97
C CYS A 28 -1.95 -9.36 5.21
N PRO A 29 -1.58 -9.78 6.43
CA PRO A 29 -1.82 -8.99 7.64
C PRO A 29 -1.00 -7.69 7.66
N PHE A 30 0.21 -7.70 7.08
CA PHE A 30 1.03 -6.49 6.96
C PHE A 30 0.38 -5.45 6.05
N ALA A 31 -0.14 -5.88 4.89
CA ALA A 31 -0.85 -4.97 4.00
C ALA A 31 -2.19 -4.50 4.58
N GLN A 32 -2.86 -5.35 5.38
CA GLN A 32 -4.06 -4.98 6.11
C GLN A 32 -3.80 -3.80 7.08
N ARG A 33 -2.65 -3.73 7.74
CA ARG A 33 -2.29 -2.57 8.59
C ARG A 33 -2.32 -1.26 7.80
N ALA A 34 -1.63 -1.21 6.65
CA ALA A 34 -1.61 -0.01 5.81
C ALA A 34 -3.01 0.36 5.30
N LEU A 35 -3.80 -0.64 4.88
CA LEU A 35 -5.19 -0.43 4.46
C LEU A 35 -6.08 0.12 5.59
N LEU A 36 -5.91 -0.35 6.82
CA LEU A 36 -6.66 0.15 7.97
C LEU A 36 -6.30 1.61 8.26
N VAL A 37 -5.02 1.98 8.21
CA VAL A 37 -4.58 3.38 8.40
C VAL A 37 -5.17 4.29 7.32
N LEU A 38 -5.05 3.90 6.04
CA LEU A 38 -5.63 4.66 4.92
C LEU A 38 -7.15 4.88 5.10
N LYS A 39 -7.87 3.83 5.49
CA LYS A 39 -9.32 3.89 5.72
C LYS A 39 -9.68 4.72 6.94
N ALA A 40 -9.00 4.52 8.07
CA ALA A 40 -9.25 5.28 9.30
C ALA A 40 -9.01 6.78 9.09
N LYS A 41 -8.04 7.12 8.23
CA LYS A 41 -7.75 8.50 7.86
C LYS A 41 -8.64 9.07 6.75
N GLY A 42 -9.48 8.26 6.12
CA GLY A 42 -10.34 8.70 5.00
C GLY A 42 -9.55 9.12 3.75
N ILE A 43 -8.34 8.58 3.54
CA ILE A 43 -7.47 8.96 2.43
C ILE A 43 -7.94 8.24 1.15
N ASP A 44 -8.17 8.98 0.07
CA ASP A 44 -8.47 8.36 -1.23
C ASP A 44 -7.24 7.63 -1.79
N HIS A 45 -7.42 6.37 -2.17
CA HIS A 45 -6.34 5.52 -2.64
C HIS A 45 -6.87 4.40 -3.55
N GLU A 46 -5.97 3.86 -4.36
CA GLU A 46 -6.18 2.64 -5.12
C GLU A 46 -5.52 1.45 -4.42
N VAL A 47 -6.13 0.28 -4.51
CA VAL A 47 -5.55 -0.98 -4.06
C VAL A 47 -5.33 -1.90 -5.24
N VAL A 48 -4.07 -2.26 -5.48
CA VAL A 48 -3.70 -3.26 -6.48
C VAL A 48 -3.30 -4.54 -5.77
N ASN A 49 -4.13 -5.57 -5.87
CA ASN A 49 -3.81 -6.88 -5.31
C ASN A 49 -2.84 -7.62 -6.23
N VAL A 50 -1.81 -8.24 -5.67
CA VAL A 50 -0.79 -8.99 -6.42
C VAL A 50 -0.75 -10.44 -5.93
N ASN A 51 -0.66 -11.37 -6.87
CA ASN A 51 -0.48 -12.79 -6.58
C ASN A 51 1.01 -13.05 -6.26
N LEU A 52 1.31 -13.29 -4.98
CA LEU A 52 2.69 -13.47 -4.50
C LEU A 52 3.29 -14.83 -4.89
N ARG A 53 2.45 -15.78 -5.33
CA ARG A 53 2.85 -17.12 -5.81
C ARG A 53 3.04 -17.12 -7.32
N ASN A 54 2.03 -16.67 -8.06
CA ASN A 54 2.05 -16.58 -9.52
C ASN A 54 2.28 -15.14 -9.94
N ARG A 55 3.54 -14.69 -9.84
CA ARG A 55 3.88 -13.27 -9.90
C ARG A 55 3.80 -12.73 -11.33
N PRO A 56 3.29 -11.51 -11.54
CA PRO A 56 3.41 -10.82 -12.81
C PRO A 56 4.88 -10.52 -13.14
N GLU A 57 5.17 -10.30 -14.41
CA GLU A 57 6.53 -10.09 -14.93
C GLU A 57 7.18 -8.82 -14.36
N TRP A 58 6.39 -7.77 -14.18
CA TRP A 58 6.80 -6.48 -13.60
C TRP A 58 6.95 -6.52 -12.07
N TYR A 59 6.69 -7.65 -11.41
CA TYR A 59 6.62 -7.74 -9.94
C TYR A 59 7.85 -7.17 -9.24
N ASN A 60 9.06 -7.54 -9.69
CA ASN A 60 10.30 -7.11 -9.04
C ASN A 60 10.64 -5.64 -9.32
N GLU A 61 10.12 -5.07 -10.42
CA GLU A 61 10.29 -3.65 -10.74
C GLU A 61 9.47 -2.77 -9.78
N VAL A 62 8.26 -3.23 -9.45
CA VAL A 62 7.31 -2.51 -8.60
C VAL A 62 7.45 -2.84 -7.12
N LEU A 63 7.91 -4.06 -6.79
CA LEU A 63 8.12 -4.52 -5.43
C LEU A 63 9.58 -4.91 -5.25
N PRO A 64 10.51 -3.94 -5.11
CA PRO A 64 11.95 -4.23 -4.98
C PRO A 64 12.26 -5.11 -3.76
N SER A 65 11.48 -4.98 -2.69
CA SER A 65 11.57 -5.81 -1.49
C SER A 65 11.00 -7.23 -1.67
N GLY A 66 10.39 -7.52 -2.82
CA GLY A 66 9.71 -8.77 -3.12
C GLY A 66 8.49 -9.05 -2.24
N THR A 67 8.00 -8.07 -1.48
CA THR A 67 6.93 -8.22 -0.49
C THR A 67 5.90 -7.10 -0.58
N VAL A 68 4.73 -7.32 0.01
CA VAL A 68 3.67 -6.31 0.20
C VAL A 68 3.53 -6.02 1.70
N PRO A 69 3.11 -4.80 2.11
CA PRO A 69 2.66 -3.69 1.28
C PRO A 69 3.79 -2.82 0.70
N VAL A 70 3.49 -2.16 -0.43
CA VAL A 70 4.27 -1.04 -0.98
C VAL A 70 3.31 0.07 -1.39
N LEU A 71 3.57 1.29 -0.90
CA LEU A 71 2.82 2.50 -1.22
C LEU A 71 3.57 3.30 -2.29
N TYR A 72 2.85 3.72 -3.31
CA TYR A 72 3.32 4.61 -4.37
C TYR A 72 2.52 5.91 -4.39
N GLN A 73 3.23 7.02 -4.63
CA GLN A 73 2.66 8.30 -5.01
C GLN A 73 3.60 8.95 -6.03
N ASP A 74 3.16 9.03 -7.29
CA ASP A 74 4.00 9.49 -8.41
C ASP A 74 5.33 8.70 -8.44
N ASP A 75 6.48 9.38 -8.31
CA ASP A 75 7.82 8.77 -8.31
C ASP A 75 8.30 8.32 -6.91
N LYS A 76 7.47 8.46 -5.87
CA LYS A 76 7.83 8.12 -4.50
C LYS A 76 7.33 6.73 -4.14
N VAL A 77 8.19 5.94 -3.50
CA VAL A 77 7.90 4.57 -3.06
C VAL A 77 8.21 4.41 -1.57
N ILE A 78 7.31 3.74 -0.85
CA ILE A 78 7.50 3.40 0.57
C ILE A 78 7.15 1.93 0.75
N SER A 79 8.10 1.15 1.24
CA SER A 79 7.94 -0.30 1.45
C SER A 79 7.79 -0.64 2.92
N GLY A 80 6.94 -1.63 3.23
CA GLY A 80 6.76 -2.16 4.58
C GLY A 80 5.61 -1.48 5.34
N SER A 81 4.92 -2.26 6.16
CA SER A 81 3.66 -1.82 6.78
C SER A 81 3.82 -0.79 7.89
N MET A 82 4.94 -0.80 8.64
CA MET A 82 5.22 0.24 9.67
C MET A 82 5.64 1.56 9.03
N PRO A 83 6.66 1.60 8.13
CA PRO A 83 7.04 2.87 7.48
C PRO A 83 5.89 3.52 6.73
N ILE A 84 5.02 2.73 6.07
CA ILE A 84 3.82 3.25 5.43
C ILE A 84 2.86 3.86 6.48
N ALA A 85 2.61 3.19 7.60
CA ALA A 85 1.72 3.71 8.64
C ALA A 85 2.24 5.01 9.26
N GLU A 86 3.54 5.07 9.56
CA GLU A 86 4.22 6.26 10.09
C GLU A 86 4.17 7.41 9.08
N TYR A 87 4.52 7.16 7.82
CA TYR A 87 4.39 8.15 6.75
C TYR A 87 2.97 8.71 6.64
N LEU A 88 1.95 7.84 6.69
CA LEU A 88 0.56 8.28 6.61
C LEU A 88 0.13 9.07 7.85
N GLU A 89 0.69 8.78 9.03
CA GLU A 89 0.44 9.56 10.24
C GLU A 89 1.04 10.97 10.13
N GLU A 90 2.27 11.08 9.61
CA GLU A 90 2.98 12.36 9.48
C GLU A 90 2.44 13.22 8.33
N ALA A 91 2.24 12.63 7.15
CA ALA A 91 1.79 13.36 5.95
C ALA A 91 0.30 13.73 5.98
N TYR A 92 -0.51 12.95 6.72
CA TYR A 92 -1.96 13.17 6.86
C TYR A 92 -2.31 13.23 8.36
N PRO A 93 -2.06 14.37 9.02
CA PRO A 93 -2.10 14.47 10.48
C PRO A 93 -3.52 14.34 11.08
N GLN A 94 -4.58 14.30 10.26
CA GLN A 94 -5.96 14.20 10.71
C GLN A 94 -6.73 13.10 9.97
N PRO A 95 -7.55 12.30 10.68
CA PRO A 95 -7.53 12.09 12.12
C PRO A 95 -6.20 11.51 12.59
N ARG A 96 -5.74 11.95 13.76
CA ARG A 96 -4.54 11.43 14.42
C ARG A 96 -4.80 10.02 14.95
N LEU A 97 -3.91 9.07 14.66
CA LEU A 97 -4.04 7.68 15.12
C LEU A 97 -3.07 7.35 16.25
N LEU A 98 -1.94 8.05 16.34
CA LEU A 98 -0.96 7.85 17.42
C LEU A 98 -1.10 8.92 18.51
N PRO A 99 -0.91 8.56 19.79
CA PRO A 99 -0.84 9.56 20.85
C PRO A 99 0.38 10.48 20.67
N THR A 100 0.27 11.70 21.18
CA THR A 100 1.42 12.63 21.25
C THR A 100 2.33 12.35 22.43
N ASP A 101 1.80 11.70 23.46
CA ASP A 101 2.55 11.31 24.65
C ASP A 101 3.11 9.90 24.42
N PRO A 102 4.44 9.70 24.48
CA PRO A 102 5.05 8.38 24.30
C PRO A 102 4.74 7.38 25.44
N TYR A 103 4.13 7.83 26.55
CA TYR A 103 3.76 6.99 27.69
C TYR A 103 2.26 6.67 27.78
N LEU A 104 1.46 7.06 26.78
CA LEU A 104 0.06 6.63 26.60
C LEU A 104 -0.04 5.46 25.63
#